data_AF-A0A816Y7E1-F1
#
_entry.id   AF-A0A816Y7E1-F1
#
_cell.length_a   1.000
_cell.length_b   1.000
_cell.length_c   1.000
_cell.angle_alpha   90.00
_cell.angle_beta   90.00
_cell.angle_gamma   90.00
#
_symmetry.space_group_name_H-M   'P 1'
#
loop_
_entity.id
_entity.type
_entity.pdbx_description
1 polymer ?
#
loop_
_entity_poly.entity_id
_entity_poly.type
_entity_poly.pdbx_seq_one_letter_code
_entity_poly.pdbx_strand_id
1 'polypeptide(L)' 'MSQSLPTGNFKWLKKDINAINAILETSNNSKKGYILEVDLEYPKELHDLHNDYPLAAENIVIDKVSKLTPNLYNKEKYI' A
#
# COMPACT_ATOMS: atom_id res chain seq x y z
N MET A 1 -5.05 -18.32 10.91
CA MET A 1 -4.29 -17.23 11.56
C MET A 1 -5.25 -16.06 11.76
N SER A 2 -5.44 -15.61 12.98
CA SER A 2 -6.30 -14.46 13.31
C SER A 2 -5.41 -13.36 13.85
N GLN A 3 -5.14 -12.34 13.05
CA GLN A 3 -4.44 -11.13 13.51
C GLN A 3 -5.46 -10.08 13.89
N SER A 4 -5.08 -9.18 14.80
CA SER A 4 -5.95 -8.09 15.23
C SER A 4 -6.16 -7.11 14.08
N LEU A 5 -7.41 -6.88 13.68
CA LEU A 5 -7.72 -5.87 12.67
C LEU A 5 -7.73 -4.47 13.30
N PRO A 6 -7.23 -3.44 12.59
CA PRO A 6 -7.33 -2.07 13.06
C PRO A 6 -8.81 -1.64 13.08
N THR A 7 -9.33 -1.33 14.27
CA THR A 7 -10.74 -0.97 14.48
C THR A 7 -11.02 0.54 14.37
N GLY A 8 -10.00 1.37 14.14
CA GLY A 8 -10.14 2.82 13.95
C GLY A 8 -8.93 3.64 14.42
N ASN A 9 -9.13 4.96 14.56
CA ASN A 9 -8.15 5.95 15.05
C ASN A 9 -6.90 6.14 14.18
N PHE A 10 -7.02 5.97 12.85
CA PHE A 10 -5.95 6.31 11.92
C PHE A 10 -5.56 7.78 12.03
N LYS A 11 -4.26 8.04 12.18
CA LYS A 11 -3.68 9.38 12.23
C LYS A 11 -2.46 9.42 11.33
N TRP A 12 -2.38 10.47 10.52
CA TRP A 12 -1.18 10.77 9.74
C TRP A 12 -0.05 11.16 10.69
N LEU A 13 1.06 10.42 10.61
CA LEU A 13 2.31 10.79 11.25
C LEU A 13 3.06 11.76 10.32
N LYS A 14 3.84 12.69 10.89
CA LYS A 14 4.73 13.50 10.08
C LYS A 14 5.79 12.60 9.43
N LYS A 15 6.30 13.02 8.27
CA LYS A 15 7.25 12.28 7.45
C LYS A 15 8.60 12.21 8.16
N ASP A 16 8.70 11.33 9.14
CA ASP A 16 9.88 11.07 9.95
C ASP A 16 10.49 9.75 9.50
N ILE A 17 11.69 9.80 8.93
CA ILE A 17 12.45 8.61 8.50
C ILE A 17 12.66 7.65 9.69
N ASN A 18 12.82 8.21 10.89
CA ASN A 18 12.93 7.45 12.13
C ASN A 18 11.66 6.67 12.48
N ALA A 19 10.48 7.16 12.07
CA ALA A 19 9.23 6.43 12.24
C ALA A 19 9.18 5.20 11.32
N ILE A 20 9.67 5.30 10.07
CA ILE A 20 9.71 4.17 9.13
C ILE A 20 10.58 3.03 9.67
N ASN A 21 11.78 3.34 10.16
CA ASN A 21 12.66 2.34 10.77
C ASN A 21 12.01 1.69 12.00
N ALA A 22 11.39 2.49 12.87
CA ALA A 22 10.67 1.96 14.03
C ALA A 22 9.49 1.04 13.62
N ILE A 23 8.83 1.30 12.48
CA ILE A 23 7.76 0.44 11.93
C ILE A 23 8.34 -0.88 11.44
N LEU A 24 9.44 -0.85 10.70
CA LEU A 24 10.12 -2.06 10.19
C LEU A 24 10.64 -2.95 11.33
N GLU A 25 11.07 -2.33 12.44
CA GLU A 25 11.51 -3.03 13.66
C GLU A 25 10.34 -3.46 14.57
N THR A 26 9.12 -2.99 14.33
CA THR A 26 7.96 -3.34 15.15
C THR A 26 7.51 -4.78 14.88
N SER A 27 7.36 -5.55 15.96
CA SER A 27 6.86 -6.94 15.88
C SER A 27 5.45 -7.00 15.30
N ASN A 28 5.18 -8.04 14.50
CA ASN A 28 3.88 -8.30 13.84
C ASN A 28 2.70 -8.52 14.83
N ASN A 29 2.98 -8.61 16.13
CA ASN A 29 1.99 -8.73 17.20
C ASN A 29 1.84 -7.44 18.04
N SER A 30 2.35 -6.31 17.54
CA SER A 30 2.23 -5.03 18.24
C SER A 30 0.78 -4.55 18.30
N LYS A 31 0.42 -3.86 19.40
CA LYS A 31 -0.91 -3.27 19.59
C LYS A 31 -1.21 -2.10 18.66
N LYS A 32 -0.19 -1.52 18.03
CA LYS A 32 -0.33 -0.43 17.05
C LYS A 32 0.11 -0.93 15.67
N GLY A 33 -0.80 -0.86 14.71
CA GLY A 33 -0.51 -1.06 13.30
C GLY A 33 -0.13 0.25 12.64
N TYR A 34 0.66 0.18 11.57
CA TYR A 34 1.08 1.32 10.77
C TYR A 34 0.75 1.03 9.30
N ILE A 35 0.33 2.06 8.59
CA ILE A 35 0.08 2.02 7.15
C ILE A 35 1.05 3.01 6.51
N LEU A 36 1.70 2.61 5.44
CA LEU A 36 2.72 3.40 4.75
C LEU A 36 2.14 3.87 3.42
N GLU A 37 2.11 5.19 3.23
CA GLU A 37 1.91 5.79 1.90
C GLU A 37 3.26 5.76 1.16
N VAL A 38 3.34 5.01 0.07
CA VAL A 38 4.58 4.84 -0.72
C VAL A 38 4.37 5.17 -2.19
N ASP A 39 5.42 5.68 -2.81
CA ASP A 39 5.52 5.78 -4.26
C ASP A 39 6.12 4.47 -4.80
N LEU A 40 5.45 3.86 -5.77
CA LEU A 40 5.74 2.53 -6.28
C LEU A 40 6.03 2.62 -7.77
N GLU A 41 7.31 2.60 -8.12
CA GLU A 41 7.75 2.49 -9.51
C GLU A 41 7.67 1.03 -9.96
N TYR A 42 7.19 0.81 -11.18
CA TYR A 42 6.97 -0.52 -11.71
C TYR A 42 7.90 -0.80 -12.90
N PRO A 43 9.05 -1.47 -12.67
CA PRO A 43 10.01 -1.78 -13.73
C PRO A 43 9.37 -2.65 -14.82
N LYS A 44 9.74 -2.38 -16.07
CA LYS A 44 9.26 -3.17 -17.23
C LYS A 44 9.59 -4.65 -17.13
N GLU A 45 10.66 -5.01 -16.44
CA GLU A 45 11.08 -6.40 -16.21
C GLU A 45 10.04 -7.20 -15.41
N LEU A 46 9.30 -6.54 -14.52
CA LEU A 46 8.21 -7.14 -13.74
C LEU A 46 6.88 -7.17 -14.50
N HIS A 47 6.78 -6.49 -15.65
CA HIS A 47 5.54 -6.46 -16.44
C HIS A 47 5.22 -7.83 -17.00
N ASP A 48 6.23 -8.57 -17.44
CA ASP A 48 6.07 -9.92 -17.97
C ASP A 48 5.65 -10.92 -16.89
N LEU A 49 6.31 -10.85 -15.72
CA LEU A 49 6.04 -11.75 -14.58
C LEU A 49 4.65 -11.52 -13.96
N HIS A 50 4.21 -10.27 -13.88
CA HIS A 50 2.97 -9.88 -13.19
C HIS A 50 1.83 -9.54 -14.17
N ASN A 51 1.95 -9.92 -15.44
CA ASN A 51 0.92 -9.70 -16.45
C ASN A 51 -0.41 -10.38 -16.09
N ASP A 52 -0.34 -11.57 -15.47
CA ASP A 52 -1.52 -12.36 -15.10
C ASP A 52 -2.21 -11.81 -13.83
N TYR A 53 -1.43 -11.19 -12.93
CA TYR A 53 -1.93 -10.65 -11.67
C TYR A 53 -1.20 -9.34 -11.29
N PRO A 54 -1.63 -8.19 -11.84
CA PRO A 54 -0.97 -6.92 -11.58
C PRO A 54 -1.11 -6.56 -10.10
N LEU A 55 0.02 -6.27 -9.47
CA LEU A 55 0.07 -5.95 -8.05
C LEU A 55 -0.52 -4.55 -7.80
N ALA A 56 -1.11 -4.35 -6.61
CA ALA A 56 -1.59 -3.04 -6.14
C ALA A 56 -2.69 -2.41 -7.02
N ALA A 57 -3.86 -3.03 -7.13
CA ALA A 57 -4.96 -2.46 -7.91
C ALA A 57 -5.47 -1.13 -7.31
N GLU A 58 -5.67 -0.13 -8.17
CA GLU A 58 -6.07 1.21 -7.74
C GLU A 58 -7.55 1.45 -8.00
N ASN A 59 -8.18 2.27 -7.16
CA ASN A 59 -9.54 2.73 -7.42
C ASN A 59 -9.51 3.89 -8.41
N ILE A 60 -9.89 3.61 -9.67
CA ILE A 60 -9.91 4.59 -10.75
C ILE A 60 -11.36 4.83 -11.15
N VAL A 61 -11.73 6.10 -11.32
CA VAL A 61 -13.06 6.47 -11.80
C VAL A 61 -13.07 6.41 -13.33
N ILE A 62 -13.75 5.41 -13.87
CA ILE A 62 -13.95 5.26 -15.32
C ILE A 62 -15.44 5.47 -15.58
N ASP A 63 -15.77 6.48 -16.38
CA ASP A 63 -17.15 6.79 -16.77
C ASP A 63 -18.10 7.01 -15.57
N LYS A 64 -17.63 7.77 -14.56
CA LYS A 64 -18.35 8.05 -13.28
C LYS A 64 -18.56 6.84 -12.36
N VAL A 65 -17.97 5.69 -12.68
CA VAL A 65 -17.97 4.51 -11.82
C VAL A 65 -16.58 4.27 -11.27
N SER A 66 -16.44 4.27 -9.95
CA SER A 66 -15.22 3.87 -9.25
C SER A 66 -14.99 2.37 -9.42
N LYS A 67 -13.95 1.98 -10.15
CA LYS A 67 -13.58 0.58 -10.38
C LYS A 67 -12.19 0.30 -9.84
N LEU A 68 -12.04 -0.86 -9.22
CA LEU A 68 -10.74 -1.38 -8.82
C LEU A 68 -10.04 -1.92 -10.07
N THR A 69 -8.98 -1.23 -10.50
CA THR A 69 -8.31 -1.50 -11.77
C THR A 69 -6.86 -1.92 -11.50
N PRO A 70 -6.50 -3.19 -11.74
CA PRO A 70 -5.12 -3.64 -11.67
C PRO A 70 -4.37 -3.14 -12.91
N ASN A 71 -3.42 -2.22 -12.70
CA ASN A 71 -2.58 -1.66 -13.76
C ASN A 71 -1.10 -1.79 -13.39
N LEU A 72 -0.24 -1.79 -14.42
CA LEU A 72 1.22 -1.91 -14.32
C LEU A 72 1.92 -0.54 -14.40
N TYR A 73 1.18 0.55 -14.18
CA TYR A 73 1.75 1.89 -14.18
C TYR A 73 2.39 2.21 -12.82
N ASN A 74 3.24 3.25 -12.83
CA ASN A 74 3.80 3.80 -11.61
C ASN A 74 2.68 4.37 -10.74
N LYS A 75 2.78 4.14 -9.43
CA LYS A 75 1.79 4.57 -8.45
C LYS A 75 2.44 5.61 -7.55
N GLU A 76 1.77 6.74 -7.37
CA GLU A 76 2.21 7.79 -6.47
C GLU A 76 1.26 7.82 -5.27
N LYS A 77 1.80 7.91 -4.06
CA LYS A 77 1.02 7.96 -2.81
C LYS A 77 0.03 6.80 -2.61
N TYR A 78 0.47 5.57 -2.87
CA TYR A 78 -0.34 4.37 -2.69
C TYR A 78 -0.40 3.98 -1.20
N ILE A 79 -1.60 3.65 -0.69
CA ILE A 79 -1.92 3.32 0.72
C ILE A 79 -2.64 1.98 0.79
#